data_AF-A0A4P6MVW4-F1
#
_entry.id   AF-A0A4P6MVW4-F1
#
_cell.length_a   1.000
_cell.length_b   1.000
_cell.length_c   1.000
_cell.angle_alpha   90.00
_cell.angle_beta   90.00
_cell.angle_gamma   90.00
#
_symmetry.space_group_name_H-M   'P 1'
#
loop_
_entity.id
_entity.type
_entity.pdbx_description
1 polymer ?
#
loop_
_entity_poly.entity_id
_entity_poly.type
_entity_poly.pdbx_seq_one_letter_code
_entity_poly.pdbx_strand_id
1 'polypeptide(L)'
;MQIETAPMARSVGNADGPALCAVLLNPSFSGPHSVSHGNLRVAAEALGFCRVSIVNLVGLQTRNSRDLAELATTPDAWQAARPGIEDTIRKSDHLLFGWGDSRLRGIANTWKREQITWTVARAIEHGHQHVLMMDEKARHPSRWRQYVGPQRGLYTGSSIEHRFVQALRLHRTDSMLGRRQPDGGSIASMTLDTVDDITRFARVRTSA
;
A
#
# COMPACT_ATOMS: atom_id res chain seq x y z
N MET A 1 -19.96 -21.53 14.20
CA MET A 1 -19.41 -20.20 13.86
C MET A 1 -18.36 -20.41 12.79
N GLN A 2 -18.75 -20.27 11.52
CA GLN A 2 -17.89 -20.53 10.36
C GLN A 2 -17.00 -19.29 10.12
N ILE A 3 -15.68 -19.49 10.16
CA ILE A 3 -14.70 -18.47 9.80
C ILE A 3 -14.51 -18.59 8.28
N GLU A 4 -15.26 -17.79 7.52
CA GLU A 4 -15.08 -17.69 6.07
C GLU A 4 -13.73 -17.04 5.78
N THR A 5 -12.79 -17.84 5.29
CA THR A 5 -11.47 -17.40 4.84
C THR A 5 -11.65 -16.65 3.51
N ALA A 6 -11.49 -15.33 3.54
CA ALA A 6 -11.61 -14.49 2.35
C ALA A 6 -10.61 -14.91 1.26
N PRO A 7 -11.03 -15.01 -0.02
CA PRO A 7 -10.19 -15.56 -1.08
C PRO A 7 -9.03 -14.63 -1.45
N MET A 8 -7.87 -15.25 -1.66
CA MET A 8 -6.60 -14.63 -2.02
C MET A 8 -6.63 -14.00 -3.42
N ALA A 9 -5.84 -12.92 -3.55
CA ALA A 9 -5.47 -12.14 -4.73
C ALA A 9 -6.04 -12.59 -6.09
N ARG A 10 -6.89 -11.75 -6.70
CA ARG A 10 -7.28 -11.88 -8.12
C ARG A 10 -6.49 -10.89 -8.98
N SER A 11 -5.72 -11.43 -9.93
CA SER A 11 -5.04 -10.68 -10.99
C SER A 11 -6.05 -10.19 -12.03
N VAL A 12 -6.11 -8.89 -12.28
CA VAL A 12 -6.85 -8.30 -13.40
C VAL A 12 -5.86 -7.51 -14.25
N GLY A 13 -5.61 -8.00 -15.48
CA GLY A 13 -4.93 -7.29 -16.57
C GLY A 13 -3.89 -8.13 -17.31
N ASN A 14 -3.45 -7.61 -18.47
CA ASN A 14 -2.64 -8.28 -19.49
C ASN A 14 -1.41 -8.96 -18.85
N ALA A 15 -1.21 -10.26 -19.10
CA ALA A 15 -0.38 -11.14 -18.27
C ALA A 15 1.13 -10.82 -18.32
N ASP A 16 1.59 -10.00 -19.25
CA ASP A 16 3.02 -9.79 -19.49
C ASP A 16 3.54 -8.42 -19.00
N GLY A 17 2.70 -7.63 -18.31
CA GLY A 17 3.10 -6.32 -17.79
C GLY A 17 3.48 -6.29 -16.30
N PRO A 18 4.04 -5.17 -15.83
CA PRO A 18 4.55 -5.05 -14.47
C PRO A 18 3.45 -5.20 -13.43
N ALA A 19 3.74 -5.98 -12.39
CA ALA A 19 2.84 -6.33 -11.31
C ALA A 19 3.09 -5.46 -10.07
N LEU A 20 2.02 -4.86 -9.55
CA LEU A 20 2.02 -4.08 -8.33
C LEU A 20 1.36 -4.86 -7.17
N CYS A 21 2.07 -5.00 -6.05
CA CYS A 21 1.48 -5.43 -4.79
C CYS A 21 1.16 -4.22 -3.91
N ALA A 22 -0.12 -4.01 -3.61
CA ALA A 22 -0.56 -3.03 -2.65
C ALA A 22 -0.81 -3.69 -1.28
N VAL A 23 -0.08 -3.23 -0.26
CA VAL A 23 -0.26 -3.67 1.13
C VAL A 23 -1.13 -2.66 1.88
N LEU A 24 -2.34 -3.08 2.24
CA LEU A 24 -3.31 -2.27 2.97
C LEU A 24 -3.43 -2.69 4.43
N LEU A 25 -4.24 -1.97 5.22
CA LEU A 25 -4.39 -2.28 6.63
C LEU A 25 -5.19 -3.57 6.83
N ASN A 26 -6.42 -3.59 6.33
CA ASN A 26 -7.36 -4.66 6.55
C ASN A 26 -8.38 -4.76 5.39
N PRO A 27 -9.00 -5.94 5.17
CA PRO A 27 -9.98 -6.13 4.11
C PRO A 27 -11.18 -5.20 4.25
N SER A 28 -11.71 -4.73 3.12
CA SER A 28 -12.97 -3.99 3.09
C SER A 28 -14.17 -4.94 3.00
N PHE A 29 -15.32 -4.53 3.56
CA PHE A 29 -16.60 -5.25 3.40
C PHE A 29 -17.08 -5.35 1.95
N SER A 30 -16.74 -4.36 1.12
CA SER A 30 -17.16 -4.32 -0.28
C SER A 30 -16.14 -4.95 -1.23
N GLY A 31 -15.04 -5.52 -0.72
CA GLY A 31 -14.00 -6.18 -1.50
C GLY A 31 -13.58 -5.38 -2.75
N PRO A 32 -13.62 -5.99 -3.96
CA PRO A 32 -13.29 -5.34 -5.23
C PRO A 32 -14.09 -4.07 -5.56
N HIS A 33 -15.28 -3.91 -4.99
CA HIS A 33 -16.14 -2.75 -5.21
C HIS A 33 -15.89 -1.60 -4.22
N SER A 34 -14.89 -1.74 -3.34
CA SER A 34 -14.56 -0.69 -2.38
C SER A 34 -13.84 0.50 -3.02
N VAL A 35 -14.00 1.68 -2.41
CA VAL A 35 -13.31 2.92 -2.82
C VAL A 35 -11.78 2.72 -2.88
N SER A 36 -11.21 1.93 -1.97
CA SER A 36 -9.78 1.63 -1.97
C SER A 36 -9.35 0.89 -3.24
N HIS A 37 -10.11 -0.13 -3.66
CA HIS A 37 -9.82 -0.87 -4.88
C HIS A 37 -9.97 0.01 -6.12
N GLY A 38 -11.05 0.81 -6.18
CA GLY A 38 -11.24 1.75 -7.29
C GLY A 38 -10.11 2.76 -7.42
N ASN A 39 -9.64 3.33 -6.31
CA ASN A 39 -8.53 4.28 -6.33
C ASN A 39 -7.19 3.62 -6.67
N LEU A 40 -6.93 2.42 -6.15
CA LEU A 40 -5.73 1.66 -6.50
C LEU A 40 -5.69 1.31 -7.98
N ARG A 41 -6.80 0.88 -8.54
CA ARG A 41 -6.88 0.53 -9.97
C ARG A 41 -6.60 1.74 -10.85
N VAL A 42 -7.27 2.87 -10.59
CA VAL A 42 -7.05 4.13 -11.33
C VAL A 42 -5.58 4.58 -11.23
N ALA A 43 -4.99 4.54 -10.03
CA ALA A 43 -3.59 4.89 -9.85
C ALA A 43 -2.64 3.92 -10.57
N ALA A 44 -2.89 2.62 -10.47
CA ALA A 44 -2.06 1.60 -11.08
C ALA A 44 -2.07 1.68 -12.60
N GLU A 45 -3.26 1.81 -13.20
CA GLU A 45 -3.45 2.02 -14.64
C GLU A 45 -2.72 3.28 -15.11
N ALA A 46 -2.86 4.40 -14.39
CA ALA A 46 -2.21 5.66 -14.72
C ALA A 46 -0.66 5.60 -14.62
N LEU A 47 -0.13 4.72 -13.76
CA LEU A 47 1.31 4.47 -13.60
C LEU A 47 1.85 3.38 -14.55
N GLY A 48 0.98 2.78 -15.37
CA GLY A 48 1.37 1.75 -16.34
C GLY A 48 1.49 0.33 -15.77
N PHE A 49 0.97 0.06 -14.58
CA PHE A 49 0.89 -1.30 -14.06
C PHE A 49 -0.23 -2.09 -14.71
N CYS A 50 0.09 -3.30 -15.16
CA CYS A 50 -0.89 -4.16 -15.82
C CYS A 50 -1.59 -5.10 -14.86
N ARG A 51 -1.02 -5.35 -13.66
CA ARG A 51 -1.64 -6.21 -12.65
C ARG A 51 -1.52 -5.57 -11.29
N VAL A 52 -2.58 -5.68 -10.51
CA VAL A 52 -2.60 -5.23 -9.11
C VAL A 52 -3.04 -6.39 -8.24
N SER A 53 -2.21 -6.75 -7.26
CA SER A 53 -2.57 -7.65 -6.17
C SER A 53 -2.69 -6.85 -4.89
N ILE A 54 -3.71 -7.14 -4.07
CA ILE A 54 -3.94 -6.48 -2.79
C ILE A 54 -3.79 -7.51 -1.68
N VAL A 55 -2.93 -7.20 -0.70
CA VAL A 55 -2.80 -7.94 0.55
C VAL A 55 -3.03 -6.99 1.72
N ASN A 56 -3.33 -7.54 2.89
CA ASN A 56 -3.65 -6.76 4.09
C ASN A 56 -2.72 -7.15 5.23
N LEU A 57 -2.31 -6.18 6.05
CA LEU A 57 -1.48 -6.42 7.23
C LEU A 57 -2.16 -7.35 8.24
N VAL A 58 -3.50 -7.30 8.32
CA VAL A 58 -4.32 -8.16 9.18
C VAL A 58 -5.51 -8.69 8.38
N GLY A 59 -5.86 -9.96 8.58
CA GLY A 59 -6.94 -10.63 7.85
C GLY A 59 -8.36 -10.29 8.32
N LEU A 60 -8.49 -9.46 9.36
CA LEU A 60 -9.78 -9.13 9.99
C LEU A 60 -10.51 -8.02 9.23
N GLN A 61 -11.68 -8.36 8.69
CA GLN A 61 -12.57 -7.39 8.08
C GLN A 61 -13.29 -6.58 9.16
N THR A 62 -13.16 -5.25 9.14
CA THR A 62 -13.77 -4.36 10.15
C THR A 62 -14.31 -3.08 9.51
N ARG A 63 -15.29 -2.43 10.15
CA ARG A 63 -15.97 -1.28 9.55
C ARG A 63 -15.12 -0.02 9.66
N ASN A 64 -14.33 0.05 10.72
CA ASN A 64 -13.52 1.19 11.05
C ASN A 64 -12.30 0.75 11.90
N SER A 65 -11.41 1.69 12.19
CA SER A 65 -10.19 1.44 12.96
C SER A 65 -10.42 1.22 14.46
N ARG A 66 -11.56 1.64 15.01
CA ARG A 66 -11.95 1.35 16.40
C ARG A 66 -12.26 -0.14 16.55
N ASP A 67 -13.16 -0.66 15.70
CA ASP A 67 -13.49 -2.09 15.67
C ASP A 67 -12.22 -2.94 15.46
N LEU A 68 -11.31 -2.48 14.58
CA LEU A 68 -10.04 -3.18 14.38
C LEU A 68 -9.16 -3.17 15.64
N ALA A 69 -9.10 -2.06 16.36
CA ALA A 69 -8.32 -1.97 17.58
C ALA A 69 -8.85 -2.85 18.71
N GLU A 70 -10.16 -3.11 18.72
CA GLU A 70 -10.82 -4.00 19.69
C GLU A 70 -10.63 -5.48 19.33
N LEU A 71 -10.66 -5.83 18.04
CA LEU A 71 -10.61 -7.22 17.58
C LEU A 71 -9.19 -7.73 17.31
N ALA A 72 -8.27 -6.89 16.85
CA ALA A 72 -6.91 -7.29 16.45
C ALA A 72 -5.91 -7.19 17.61
N THR A 73 -6.27 -7.75 18.76
CA THR A 73 -5.51 -7.61 20.03
C THR A 73 -4.50 -8.73 20.27
N THR A 74 -4.56 -9.81 19.49
CA THR A 74 -3.65 -10.96 19.59
C THR A 74 -2.63 -10.96 18.45
N PRO A 75 -1.43 -11.51 18.67
CA PRO A 75 -0.43 -11.64 17.60
C PRO A 75 -0.94 -12.51 16.44
N ASP A 76 -1.66 -13.59 16.73
CA ASP A 76 -2.16 -14.54 15.73
C ASP A 76 -3.04 -13.88 14.67
N ALA A 77 -3.87 -12.91 15.06
CA ALA A 77 -4.71 -12.16 14.12
C ALA A 77 -3.90 -11.47 13.01
N TRP A 78 -2.71 -10.97 13.34
CA TRP A 78 -1.80 -10.31 12.39
C TRP A 78 -0.91 -11.33 11.67
N GLN A 79 -0.40 -12.33 12.40
CA GLN A 79 0.52 -13.32 11.84
C GLN A 79 -0.14 -14.21 10.79
N ALA A 80 -1.44 -14.49 10.91
CA ALA A 80 -2.19 -15.28 9.93
C ALA A 80 -2.11 -14.70 8.50
N ALA A 81 -1.90 -13.38 8.35
CA ALA A 81 -1.78 -12.74 7.04
C ALA A 81 -0.38 -12.88 6.40
N ARG A 82 0.65 -13.26 7.17
CA ARG A 82 2.05 -13.25 6.73
C ARG A 82 2.31 -14.11 5.49
N PRO A 83 1.85 -15.38 5.39
CA PRO A 83 2.12 -16.20 4.22
C PRO A 83 1.61 -15.56 2.92
N GLY A 84 0.42 -14.93 2.96
CA GLY A 84 -0.16 -14.27 1.79
C GLY A 84 0.58 -12.98 1.42
N ILE A 85 1.03 -12.21 2.41
CA ILE A 85 1.85 -11.00 2.18
C ILE A 85 3.18 -11.40 1.53
N GLU A 86 3.89 -12.38 2.09
CA GLU A 86 5.19 -12.83 1.61
C GLU A 86 5.12 -13.39 0.18
N ASP A 87 4.16 -14.28 -0.09
CA ASP A 87 3.98 -14.84 -1.42
C ASP A 87 3.69 -13.77 -2.48
N THR A 88 2.88 -12.76 -2.12
CA THR A 88 2.55 -11.67 -3.06
C THR A 88 3.70 -10.69 -3.26
N ILE A 89 4.44 -10.35 -2.20
CA ILE A 89 5.66 -9.53 -2.29
C ILE A 89 6.68 -10.18 -3.22
N ARG A 90 6.90 -11.50 -3.05
CA ARG A 90 7.85 -12.27 -3.85
C ARG A 90 7.50 -12.31 -5.34
N LYS A 91 6.21 -12.33 -5.67
CA LYS A 91 5.70 -12.43 -7.06
C LYS A 91 5.53 -11.09 -7.77
N SER A 92 5.74 -9.97 -7.08
CA SER A 92 5.46 -8.64 -7.63
C SER A 92 6.74 -7.93 -8.04
N ASP A 93 6.62 -7.08 -9.04
CA ASP A 93 7.72 -6.23 -9.51
C ASP A 93 7.85 -4.98 -8.64
N HIS A 94 6.71 -4.47 -8.16
CA HIS A 94 6.65 -3.22 -7.40
C HIS A 94 5.74 -3.34 -6.18
N LEU A 95 6.04 -2.53 -5.16
CA LEU A 95 5.25 -2.46 -3.94
C LEU A 95 4.62 -1.08 -3.77
N LEU A 96 3.43 -1.07 -3.17
CA LEU A 96 2.75 0.13 -2.69
C LEU A 96 2.29 -0.07 -1.26
N PHE A 97 2.60 0.87 -0.37
CA PHE A 97 2.13 0.83 1.01
C PHE A 97 0.98 1.82 1.24
N GLY A 98 -0.15 1.29 1.71
CA GLY A 98 -1.42 2.00 1.85
C GLY A 98 -2.18 1.65 3.12
N TRP A 99 -1.51 1.30 4.22
CA TRP A 99 -2.15 0.88 5.48
C TRP A 99 -2.64 2.02 6.39
N GLY A 100 -2.51 3.27 5.96
CA GLY A 100 -2.93 4.45 6.71
C GLY A 100 -1.94 4.89 7.80
N ASP A 101 -1.82 6.20 7.96
CA ASP A 101 -0.90 6.87 8.89
C ASP A 101 -1.43 6.93 10.34
N SER A 102 -2.71 6.62 10.55
CA SER A 102 -3.31 6.66 11.88
C SER A 102 -2.85 5.50 12.76
N ARG A 103 -2.59 5.81 14.04
CA ARG A 103 -2.35 4.80 15.08
C ARG A 103 -3.66 4.09 15.44
N LEU A 104 -3.55 2.79 15.73
CA LEU A 104 -4.63 2.08 16.40
C LEU A 104 -4.59 2.39 17.91
N ARG A 105 -5.66 2.08 18.63
CA ARG A 105 -5.69 2.20 20.09
C ARG A 105 -5.13 0.92 20.73
N GLY A 106 -4.50 1.06 21.89
CA GLY A 106 -4.06 -0.07 22.72
C GLY A 106 -3.06 -1.01 22.06
N ILE A 107 -3.10 -2.27 22.49
CA ILE A 107 -2.15 -3.32 22.08
C ILE A 107 -2.18 -3.61 20.56
N ALA A 108 -3.31 -3.38 19.89
CA ALA A 108 -3.42 -3.54 18.44
C ALA A 108 -2.45 -2.63 17.67
N ASN A 109 -2.07 -1.48 18.23
CA ASN A 109 -1.08 -0.61 17.61
C ASN A 109 0.34 -1.17 17.70
N THR A 110 0.66 -1.90 18.77
CA THR A 110 1.93 -2.62 18.90
C THR A 110 2.02 -3.69 17.82
N TRP A 111 0.99 -4.53 17.70
CA TRP A 111 0.96 -5.56 16.66
C TRP A 111 0.94 -5.00 15.24
N LYS A 112 0.21 -3.90 15.00
CA LYS A 112 0.28 -3.17 13.71
C LYS A 112 1.72 -2.78 13.38
N ARG A 113 2.44 -2.20 14.33
CA ARG A 113 3.83 -1.76 14.12
C ARG A 113 4.76 -2.93 13.85
N GLU A 114 4.65 -3.99 14.62
CA GLU A 114 5.45 -5.21 14.41
C GLU A 114 5.17 -5.85 13.06
N GLN A 115 3.91 -5.90 12.64
CA GLN A 115 3.54 -6.42 11.32
C GLN A 115 4.06 -5.53 10.18
N ILE A 116 4.05 -4.20 10.34
CA ILE A 116 4.68 -3.28 9.38
C ILE A 116 6.18 -3.54 9.31
N THR A 117 6.87 -3.62 10.45
CA THR A 117 8.31 -3.91 10.50
C THR A 117 8.63 -5.23 9.81
N TRP A 118 7.86 -6.29 10.09
CA TRP A 118 8.01 -7.58 9.43
C TRP A 118 7.79 -7.48 7.92
N THR A 119 6.73 -6.78 7.47
CA THR A 119 6.41 -6.62 6.05
C THR A 119 7.51 -5.88 5.30
N VAL A 120 8.05 -4.81 5.89
CA VAL A 120 9.15 -4.03 5.30
C VAL A 120 10.41 -4.87 5.22
N ALA A 121 10.72 -5.67 6.25
CA ALA A 121 11.86 -6.57 6.23
C ALA A 121 11.75 -7.61 5.09
N ARG A 122 10.58 -8.21 4.90
CA ARG A 122 10.31 -9.12 3.76
C ARG A 122 10.44 -8.45 2.41
N ALA A 123 9.98 -7.21 2.28
CA ALA A 123 10.16 -6.44 1.05
C ALA A 123 11.65 -6.28 0.70
N ILE A 124 12.48 -5.91 1.68
CA ILE A 124 13.93 -5.76 1.50
C ILE A 124 14.59 -7.09 1.14
N GLU A 125 14.24 -8.16 1.84
CA GLU A 125 14.77 -9.50 1.62
C GLU A 125 14.46 -10.04 0.21
N HIS A 126 13.29 -9.70 -0.34
CA HIS A 126 12.93 -10.00 -1.73
C HIS A 126 13.42 -8.92 -2.72
N GLY A 127 14.39 -8.08 -2.33
CA GLY A 127 15.08 -7.15 -3.22
C GLY A 127 14.27 -5.90 -3.61
N HIS A 128 13.16 -5.61 -2.94
CA HIS A 128 12.41 -4.36 -3.18
C HIS A 128 13.11 -3.17 -2.52
N GLN A 129 13.94 -2.49 -3.30
CA GLN A 129 14.68 -1.29 -2.84
C GLN A 129 13.79 -0.05 -2.69
N HIS A 130 12.68 0.00 -3.44
CA HIS A 130 11.75 1.11 -3.41
C HIS A 130 10.30 0.65 -3.27
N VAL A 131 9.49 1.55 -2.72
CA VAL A 131 8.05 1.37 -2.53
C VAL A 131 7.32 2.67 -2.84
N LEU A 132 6.18 2.55 -3.50
CA LEU A 132 5.27 3.66 -3.74
C LEU A 132 4.47 4.00 -2.47
N MET A 133 4.41 5.29 -2.16
CA MET A 133 3.54 5.83 -1.11
C MET A 133 2.88 7.13 -1.58
N MET A 134 1.73 7.45 -0.99
CA MET A 134 1.03 8.70 -1.27
C MET A 134 1.73 9.84 -0.54
N ASP A 135 2.52 10.60 -1.31
CA ASP A 135 3.45 11.60 -0.83
C ASP A 135 4.43 10.96 0.16
N GLU A 136 4.62 11.50 1.36
CA GLU A 136 5.58 10.98 2.35
C GLU A 136 5.07 9.81 3.21
N LYS A 137 3.80 9.41 3.03
CA LYS A 137 3.08 8.55 3.98
C LYS A 137 2.36 7.41 3.29
N ALA A 138 2.26 6.26 3.95
CA ALA A 138 1.45 5.12 3.53
C ALA A 138 -0.07 5.40 3.68
N ARG A 139 -0.57 6.51 3.15
CA ARG A 139 -1.97 6.92 3.31
C ARG A 139 -2.89 5.88 2.71
N HIS A 140 -4.02 5.63 3.38
CA HIS A 140 -4.95 4.62 2.92
C HIS A 140 -5.66 5.05 1.62
N PRO A 141 -5.79 4.17 0.60
CA PRO A 141 -6.37 4.51 -0.69
C PRO A 141 -7.76 5.11 -0.65
N SER A 142 -8.59 4.74 0.35
CA SER A 142 -9.92 5.34 0.53
C SER A 142 -9.90 6.85 0.76
N ARG A 143 -8.77 7.44 1.16
CA ARG A 143 -8.60 8.89 1.41
C ARG A 143 -7.81 9.62 0.32
N TRP A 144 -7.32 8.92 -0.70
CA TRP A 144 -6.49 9.53 -1.74
C TRP A 144 -7.21 10.62 -2.51
N ARG A 145 -8.45 10.40 -2.97
CA ARG A 145 -9.22 11.42 -3.70
C ARG A 145 -9.43 12.70 -2.90
N GLN A 146 -9.64 12.58 -1.59
CA GLN A 146 -9.73 13.73 -0.70
C GLN A 146 -8.37 14.43 -0.56
N TYR A 147 -7.29 13.65 -0.44
CA TYR A 147 -5.93 14.16 -0.28
C TYR A 147 -5.44 14.91 -1.52
N VAL A 148 -5.67 14.38 -2.72
CA VAL A 148 -5.24 14.99 -3.99
C VAL A 148 -6.32 15.86 -4.62
N GLY A 149 -7.43 16.13 -3.92
CA GLY A 149 -8.54 16.90 -4.46
C GLY A 149 -8.11 18.32 -4.85
N PRO A 150 -8.69 18.90 -5.91
CA PRO A 150 -8.28 20.22 -6.42
C PRO A 150 -8.42 21.34 -5.37
N GLN A 151 -9.39 21.19 -4.46
CA GLN A 151 -9.63 22.11 -3.34
C GLN A 151 -8.41 22.29 -2.42
N ARG A 152 -7.49 21.31 -2.39
CA ARG A 152 -6.27 21.39 -1.56
C ARG A 152 -5.10 22.06 -2.27
N GLY A 153 -5.17 22.26 -3.59
CA GLY A 153 -4.14 22.94 -4.37
C GLY A 153 -2.75 22.30 -4.36
N LEU A 154 -2.60 21.05 -3.89
CA LEU A 154 -1.31 20.38 -3.74
C LEU A 154 -0.74 19.85 -5.06
N TYR A 155 -1.61 19.53 -6.01
CA TYR A 155 -1.26 18.91 -7.29
C TYR A 155 -2.05 19.55 -8.42
N THR A 156 -1.43 19.68 -9.59
CA THR A 156 -2.03 20.33 -10.76
C THR A 156 -2.75 19.30 -11.66
N GLY A 157 -3.61 19.78 -12.53
CA GLY A 157 -4.32 18.95 -13.52
C GLY A 157 -5.79 18.68 -13.19
N SER A 158 -6.57 18.52 -14.26
CA SER A 158 -8.02 18.38 -14.20
C SER A 158 -8.48 16.97 -13.80
N SER A 159 -7.73 15.93 -14.17
CA SER A 159 -8.08 14.53 -13.91
C SER A 159 -7.51 14.00 -12.57
N ILE A 160 -8.15 12.97 -12.01
CA ILE A 160 -7.69 12.35 -10.75
C ILE A 160 -6.43 11.51 -10.97
N GLU A 161 -6.33 10.90 -12.14
CA GLU A 161 -5.23 10.09 -12.65
C GLU A 161 -3.94 10.90 -12.61
N HIS A 162 -3.97 12.10 -13.21
CA HIS A 162 -2.79 12.97 -13.26
C HIS A 162 -2.33 13.38 -11.85
N ARG A 163 -3.27 13.65 -10.95
CA ARG A 163 -2.96 14.00 -9.56
C ARG A 163 -2.45 12.80 -8.76
N PHE A 164 -2.91 11.58 -9.03
CA PHE A 164 -2.34 10.37 -8.43
C PHE A 164 -0.91 10.12 -8.90
N VAL A 165 -0.62 10.29 -10.19
CA VAL A 165 0.73 10.14 -10.73
C VAL A 165 1.71 11.11 -10.07
N GLN A 166 1.32 12.38 -9.86
CA GLN A 166 2.16 13.35 -9.16
C GLN A 166 2.33 13.05 -7.66
N ALA A 167 1.29 12.51 -7.03
CA ALA A 167 1.26 12.32 -5.59
C ALA A 167 1.89 11.01 -5.13
N LEU A 168 1.88 9.96 -5.94
CA LEU A 168 2.53 8.69 -5.62
C LEU A 168 4.03 8.79 -5.89
N ARG A 169 4.83 8.69 -4.83
CA ARG A 169 6.29 8.84 -4.89
C ARG A 169 6.99 7.56 -4.48
N LEU A 170 8.17 7.34 -5.04
CA LEU A 170 9.05 6.26 -4.65
C LEU A 170 9.83 6.64 -3.39
N HIS A 171 9.84 5.72 -2.43
CA HIS A 171 10.59 5.83 -1.18
C HIS A 171 11.52 4.64 -1.07
N ARG A 172 12.72 4.86 -0.52
CA ARG A 172 13.62 3.75 -0.20
C ARG A 172 13.00 2.89 0.89
N THR A 173 12.94 1.58 0.65
CA THR A 173 12.29 0.64 1.57
C THR A 173 13.00 0.57 2.92
N ASP A 174 14.34 0.65 2.94
CA ASP A 174 15.16 0.62 4.16
C ASP A 174 14.92 1.82 5.09
N SER A 175 14.60 2.99 4.52
CA SER A 175 14.23 4.20 5.27
C SER A 175 12.98 4.00 6.16
N MET A 176 12.24 2.92 5.97
CA MET A 176 11.03 2.60 6.74
C MET A 176 11.33 1.79 8.01
N LEU A 177 12.45 1.06 8.08
CA LEU A 177 12.83 0.29 9.28
C LEU A 177 13.41 1.16 10.40
N GLY A 178 14.02 2.29 10.06
CA GLY A 178 14.63 3.23 11.02
C GLY A 178 13.66 4.26 11.62
N ARG A 179 12.41 4.35 11.14
CA ARG A 179 11.43 5.31 11.68
C ARG A 179 10.81 4.78 12.98
N ARG A 180 11.42 5.07 14.14
CA ARG A 180 10.59 5.37 15.32
C ARG A 180 9.80 6.61 14.93
N GLN A 181 8.51 6.49 14.58
CA GLN A 181 7.64 7.59 14.14
C GLN A 181 7.87 8.85 15.01
N PRO A 182 8.67 9.84 14.56
CA PRO A 182 8.91 11.05 15.32
C PRO A 182 7.90 12.10 14.86
N ASP A 183 7.47 12.93 15.80
CA ASP A 183 6.63 14.08 15.52
C ASP A 183 7.39 15.03 14.57
N GLY A 184 6.93 15.15 13.32
CA GLY A 184 7.14 16.33 12.48
C GLY A 184 8.52 16.60 11.87
N GLY A 185 9.34 15.59 11.54
CA GLY A 185 10.64 15.79 10.85
C GLY A 185 10.64 15.40 9.37
N SER A 186 10.97 16.36 8.50
CA SER A 186 11.12 16.24 7.04
C SER A 186 12.14 15.18 6.60
N ILE A 187 11.85 14.52 5.47
CA ILE A 187 12.69 13.45 4.88
C ILE A 187 13.22 13.88 3.52
N ALA A 188 14.47 13.51 3.22
CA ALA A 188 15.03 13.58 1.88
C ALA A 188 14.34 12.56 0.97
N SER A 189 13.23 12.97 0.37
CA SER A 189 12.60 12.35 -0.79
C SER A 189 13.56 12.50 -1.98
N MET A 190 13.92 11.39 -2.63
CA MET A 190 14.41 11.49 -4.00
C MET A 190 13.18 11.77 -4.85
N THR A 191 12.93 13.04 -5.14
CA THR A 191 11.88 13.42 -6.09
C THR A 191 12.37 12.97 -7.46
N LEU A 192 11.83 11.86 -7.94
CA LEU A 192 11.84 11.57 -9.36
C LEU A 192 10.86 12.57 -9.96
N ASP A 193 11.41 13.66 -10.48
CA ASP A 193 10.69 14.90 -10.81
C ASP A 193 9.76 14.77 -12.03
N THR A 194 9.69 13.59 -12.67
CA THR A 194 8.85 13.39 -13.85
C THR A 194 8.06 12.08 -13.81
N VAL A 195 6.85 12.14 -14.37
CA VAL A 195 5.99 10.98 -14.68
C VAL A 195 6.77 9.89 -15.43
N ASP A 196 7.72 10.32 -16.28
CA ASP A 196 8.61 9.44 -17.03
C ASP A 196 9.47 8.55 -16.15
N ASP A 197 9.95 9.02 -14.99
CA ASP A 197 10.78 8.21 -14.11
C ASP A 197 10.00 7.10 -13.39
N ILE A 198 8.76 7.37 -12.98
CA ILE A 198 7.90 6.35 -12.35
C ILE A 198 7.39 5.36 -13.40
N THR A 199 7.03 5.86 -14.60
CA THR A 199 6.61 5.01 -15.72
C THR A 199 7.79 4.17 -16.23
N ARG A 200 9.01 4.72 -16.23
CA ARG A 200 10.24 3.99 -16.53
C ARG A 200 10.56 2.98 -15.44
N PHE A 201 10.38 3.32 -14.17
CA PHE A 201 10.51 2.38 -13.06
C PHE A 201 9.57 1.19 -13.23
N ALA A 202 8.31 1.43 -13.60
CA ALA A 202 7.35 0.36 -13.91
C ALA A 202 7.81 -0.53 -15.09
N ARG A 203 8.61 -0.03 -16.02
CA ARG A 203 9.07 -0.77 -17.21
C ARG A 203 10.42 -1.50 -17.04
N VAL A 204 11.25 -1.13 -16.07
CA VAL A 204 12.64 -1.63 -15.98
C VAL A 204 12.75 -3.05 -15.40
N ARG A 205 11.75 -3.54 -14.65
CA ARG A 205 11.82 -4.88 -14.04
C ARG A 205 11.38 -6.05 -14.95
N THR A 206 10.81 -5.79 -16.12
CA THR A 206 10.41 -6.84 -17.07
C THR A 206 11.54 -7.31 -18.01
N SER A 207 12.76 -6.78 -17.87
CA SER A 207 13.88 -7.03 -18.80
C SER A 207 15.12 -7.70 -18.18
N ALA A 208 14.99 -8.32 -16.99
CA ALA A 208 16.10 -9.02 -16.32
C ALA A 208 15.77 -10.50 -16.07
#